data_AF-A0A4U8VQW2-F1
#
_entry.id   AF-A0A4U8VQW2-F1
#
_cell.length_a   1.000
_cell.length_b   1.000
_cell.length_c   1.000
_cell.angle_alpha   90.00
_cell.angle_beta   90.00
_cell.angle_gamma   90.00
#
_symmetry.space_group_name_H-M   'P 1'
#
loop_
_entity.id
_entity.type
_entity.pdbx_description
1 polymer ?
#
loop_
_entity_poly.entity_id
_entity_poly.type
_entity_poly.pdbx_seq_one_letter_code
_entity_poly.pdbx_strand_id
1 'polypeptide(L)'
;MKKLESREDIEHLVNSFYAKVVKDETIAFFFNDVAKVDWDKHLPKMYSFWESILFGQMTYKGNPMGAHFPINEIAAMEQKHFDKWLELWKMTIEENFAGENADMAIYKSENIARLMAFKMELARRL
;
A
#
# COMPACT_ATOMS: atom_id res chain seq x y z
N MET A 1 8.81 -19.07 -7.90
CA MET A 1 8.08 -18.12 -7.03
C MET A 1 7.14 -18.90 -6.13
N LYS A 2 6.91 -18.44 -4.90
CA LYS A 2 6.04 -19.09 -3.91
C LYS A 2 4.57 -18.72 -4.16
N LYS A 3 3.61 -19.46 -3.62
CA LYS A 3 2.22 -18.99 -3.56
C LYS A 3 2.01 -18.04 -2.37
N LEU A 4 1.03 -17.14 -2.48
CA LEU A 4 0.61 -16.22 -1.41
C LEU A 4 -0.60 -16.82 -0.68
N GLU A 5 -0.38 -17.57 0.40
CA GLU A 5 -1.44 -18.42 1.00
C GLU A 5 -1.56 -18.28 2.52
N SER A 6 -0.61 -17.60 3.18
CA SER A 6 -0.54 -17.51 4.64
C SER A 6 -0.32 -16.09 5.16
N ARG A 7 -0.50 -15.90 6.47
CA ARG A 7 -0.18 -14.63 7.14
C ARG A 7 1.31 -14.32 7.01
N GLU A 8 2.17 -15.32 7.18
CA GLU A 8 3.61 -15.18 7.02
C GLU A 8 4.00 -14.69 5.61
N ASP A 9 3.26 -15.12 4.58
CA ASP A 9 3.46 -14.62 3.21
C ASP A 9 3.07 -13.15 3.05
N ILE A 10 1.97 -12.74 3.69
CA ILE A 10 1.54 -11.34 3.71
C ILE A 10 2.58 -10.46 4.41
N GLU A 11 3.11 -10.92 5.55
CA GLU A 11 4.15 -10.20 6.27
C GLU A 11 5.42 -10.05 5.42
N HIS A 12 5.86 -11.14 4.77
CA HIS A 12 7.00 -11.10 3.84
C HIS A 12 6.76 -10.14 2.66
N LEU A 13 5.58 -10.20 2.03
CA LEU A 13 5.20 -9.32 0.94
C LEU A 13 5.23 -7.85 1.37
N VAL A 14 4.54 -7.51 2.46
CA VAL A 14 4.41 -6.15 2.95
C VAL A 14 5.76 -5.58 3.39
N ASN A 15 6.59 -6.38 4.09
CA ASN A 15 7.93 -5.97 4.49
C ASN A 15 8.82 -5.71 3.28
N SER A 16 8.83 -6.64 2.33
CA SER A 16 9.63 -6.52 1.09
C SER A 16 9.21 -5.31 0.26
N PHE A 17 7.92 -4.97 0.27
CA PHE A 17 7.38 -3.81 -0.39
C PHE A 17 7.83 -2.52 0.29
N TYR A 18 7.61 -2.38 1.60
CA TYR A 18 7.98 -1.16 2.31
C TYR A 18 9.49 -0.93 2.37
N ALA A 19 10.30 -1.99 2.35
CA ALA A 19 11.76 -1.87 2.20
C ALA A 19 12.19 -1.19 0.89
N LYS A 20 11.37 -1.27 -0.17
CA LYS A 20 11.55 -0.52 -1.42
C LYS A 20 10.98 0.90 -1.32
N VAL A 21 9.76 1.05 -0.78
CA VAL A 21 9.06 2.33 -0.65
C VAL A 21 9.92 3.38 0.08
N VAL A 22 10.58 3.00 1.18
CA VAL A 22 11.38 3.96 1.99
C VAL A 22 12.66 4.43 1.32
N LYS A 23 13.04 3.82 0.19
CA LYS A 23 14.23 4.17 -0.60
C LYS A 23 13.89 4.83 -1.92
N ASP A 24 12.61 4.86 -2.31
CA ASP A 24 12.18 5.39 -3.60
C ASP A 24 12.15 6.91 -3.59
N GLU A 25 12.83 7.53 -4.55
CA GLU A 25 12.98 8.99 -4.64
C GLU A 25 11.66 9.74 -4.89
N THR A 26 10.64 9.06 -5.42
CA THR A 26 9.34 9.68 -5.75
C THR A 26 8.37 9.65 -4.60
N ILE A 27 8.37 8.59 -3.77
CA ILE A 27 7.35 8.41 -2.73
C ILE A 27 7.89 8.32 -1.29
N ALA A 28 9.19 8.07 -1.08
CA ALA A 28 9.74 7.88 0.27
C ALA A 28 9.49 9.09 1.18
N PHE A 29 9.50 10.31 0.64
CA PHE A 29 9.31 11.53 1.42
C PHE A 29 7.94 11.61 2.11
N PHE A 30 6.88 11.01 1.54
CA PHE A 30 5.57 10.93 2.20
C PHE A 30 5.65 10.15 3.51
N PHE A 31 6.46 9.09 3.54
CA PHE A 31 6.60 8.22 4.70
C PHE A 31 7.61 8.77 5.70
N ASN A 32 8.75 9.27 5.23
CA ASN A 32 9.86 9.70 6.07
C ASN A 32 9.68 11.12 6.61
N ASP A 33 9.26 12.06 5.77
CA ASP A 33 9.31 13.49 6.10
C ASP A 33 7.93 14.06 6.44
N VAL A 34 6.89 13.67 5.70
CA VAL A 34 5.53 14.20 5.86
C VAL A 34 4.80 13.44 6.97
N ALA A 35 4.59 12.13 6.80
CA ALA A 35 3.85 11.32 7.76
C ALA A 35 4.69 10.86 8.96
N LYS A 36 6.03 10.86 8.82
CA LYS A 36 6.99 10.39 9.84
C LYS A 36 6.56 9.06 10.45
N VAL A 37 6.37 8.07 9.59
CA VAL A 37 5.73 6.80 9.93
C VAL A 37 6.48 6.06 11.04
N ASP A 38 5.74 5.67 12.07
CA ASP A 38 6.18 4.69 13.07
C ASP A 38 6.00 3.28 12.49
N TRP A 39 7.09 2.69 12.00
CA TRP A 39 7.07 1.40 11.29
C TRP A 39 6.61 0.23 12.15
N ASP A 40 6.95 0.23 13.45
CA ASP A 40 6.54 -0.80 14.41
C ASP A 40 5.01 -0.81 14.59
N LYS A 41 4.36 0.35 14.45
CA LYS A 41 2.90 0.47 14.49
C LYS A 41 2.23 0.33 13.12
N HIS A 42 2.91 0.73 12.05
CA HIS A 42 2.34 0.75 10.71
C HIS A 42 2.30 -0.63 10.07
N LEU A 43 3.39 -1.39 10.14
CA LEU A 43 3.50 -2.69 9.47
C LEU A 43 2.43 -3.69 9.95
N PRO A 44 2.16 -3.87 11.27
CA PRO A 44 1.08 -4.74 11.73
C PRO A 44 -0.30 -4.39 11.16
N LYS A 45 -0.60 -3.09 10.98
CA LYS A 45 -1.86 -2.64 10.38
C LYS A 45 -1.93 -3.01 8.90
N MET A 46 -0.82 -2.91 8.18
CA MET A 46 -0.73 -3.24 6.76
C MET A 46 -0.83 -4.74 6.52
N TYR A 47 -0.29 -5.56 7.42
CA TYR A 47 -0.49 -7.01 7.36
C TYR A 47 -1.98 -7.35 7.50
N SER A 48 -2.65 -6.83 8.53
CA SER A 48 -4.09 -7.05 8.71
C SER A 48 -4.92 -6.49 7.55
N PHE A 49 -4.54 -5.34 7.00
CA PHE A 49 -5.21 -4.77 5.82
C PHE A 49 -5.16 -5.73 4.62
N TRP A 50 -3.98 -6.19 4.24
CA TRP A 50 -3.82 -7.07 3.07
C TRP A 50 -4.39 -8.47 3.30
N GLU A 51 -4.27 -8.99 4.51
CA GLU A 51 -4.95 -10.23 4.91
C GLU A 51 -6.48 -10.12 4.77
N SER A 52 -7.08 -9.00 5.20
CA SER A 52 -8.51 -8.75 4.99
C SER A 52 -8.90 -8.67 3.52
N ILE A 53 -8.08 -7.99 2.70
CA ILE A 53 -8.36 -7.80 1.27
C ILE A 53 -8.24 -9.11 0.48
N LEU A 54 -7.26 -9.95 0.82
CA LEU A 54 -6.92 -11.14 0.04
C LEU A 54 -7.59 -12.40 0.56
N PHE A 55 -7.67 -12.56 1.87
CA PHE A 55 -8.20 -13.79 2.49
C PHE A 55 -9.57 -13.59 3.11
N GLY A 56 -10.15 -12.39 3.03
CA GLY A 56 -11.50 -12.09 3.52
C GLY A 56 -11.64 -12.14 5.05
N GLN A 57 -10.53 -12.19 5.79
CA GLN A 57 -10.55 -12.20 7.24
C GLN A 57 -10.78 -10.79 7.77
N MET A 58 -11.80 -10.56 8.59
CA MET A 58 -12.15 -9.21 9.08
C MET A 58 -11.23 -8.73 10.22
N THR A 59 -9.91 -8.66 9.94
CA THR A 59 -8.85 -8.32 10.89
C THR A 59 -8.47 -6.84 10.86
N TYR A 60 -8.70 -6.13 9.74
CA TYR A 60 -8.49 -4.69 9.64
C TYR A 60 -9.73 -3.87 10.05
N LYS A 61 -9.54 -2.88 10.92
CA LYS A 61 -10.60 -1.99 11.46
C LYS A 61 -10.31 -0.49 11.26
N GLY A 62 -9.36 -0.14 10.40
CA GLY A 62 -8.95 1.24 10.19
C GLY A 62 -9.76 1.97 9.12
N ASN A 63 -9.54 3.29 9.02
CA ASN A 63 -10.08 4.13 7.95
C ASN A 63 -8.93 4.61 7.04
N PRO A 64 -8.65 3.93 5.91
CA PRO A 64 -7.56 4.32 5.02
C PRO A 64 -7.68 5.77 4.55
N MET A 65 -8.87 6.18 4.09
CA MET A 65 -9.08 7.54 3.56
C MET A 65 -8.75 8.61 4.60
N GLY A 66 -9.25 8.44 5.83
CA GLY A 66 -9.01 9.38 6.92
C GLY A 66 -7.54 9.50 7.31
N ALA A 67 -6.73 8.47 7.07
CA ALA A 67 -5.29 8.52 7.30
C ALA A 67 -4.51 9.25 6.18
N HIS A 68 -5.02 9.23 4.94
CA HIS A 68 -4.30 9.78 3.78
C HIS A 68 -4.67 11.24 3.49
N PHE A 69 -5.90 11.70 3.80
CA PHE A 69 -6.30 13.08 3.56
C PHE A 69 -5.40 14.12 4.26
N PRO A 70 -5.05 13.99 5.57
CA PRO A 70 -4.18 14.97 6.22
C PRO A 70 -2.79 15.06 5.59
N ILE A 71 -2.28 13.94 5.08
CA ILE A 71 -0.99 13.91 4.37
C ILE A 71 -1.11 14.63 3.03
N ASN A 72 -2.20 14.41 2.31
CA ASN A 72 -2.49 15.07 1.03
C ASN A 72 -2.71 16.59 1.15
N GLU A 73 -3.20 17.06 2.30
CA GLU A 73 -3.29 18.49 2.63
C GLU A 73 -1.91 19.14 2.81
N ILE A 74 -0.96 18.42 3.41
CA ILE A 74 0.42 18.90 3.63
C ILE A 74 1.25 18.81 2.35
N ALA A 75 1.16 17.68 1.65
CA ALA A 75 1.87 17.41 0.41
C ALA A 75 0.96 16.66 -0.56
N ALA A 76 0.76 17.25 -1.75
CA ALA A 76 -0.14 16.71 -2.75
C ALA A 76 0.22 15.27 -3.16
N MET A 77 -0.69 14.32 -2.92
CA MET A 77 -0.64 13.00 -3.52
C MET A 77 -1.22 13.08 -4.95
N GLU A 78 -0.34 12.93 -5.93
CA GLU A 78 -0.64 13.02 -7.36
C GLU A 78 -0.58 11.64 -8.00
N GLN A 79 -1.14 11.51 -9.21
CA GLN A 79 -1.20 10.24 -9.96
C GLN A 79 0.17 9.56 -10.05
N LYS A 80 1.25 10.31 -10.32
CA LYS A 80 2.63 9.80 -10.38
C LYS A 80 3.09 9.07 -9.10
N HIS A 81 2.61 9.49 -7.93
CA HIS A 81 2.96 8.87 -6.65
C HIS A 81 2.25 7.52 -6.51
N PHE A 82 0.98 7.44 -6.92
CA PHE A 82 0.22 6.19 -6.94
C PHE A 82 0.76 5.20 -7.98
N ASP A 83 1.15 5.68 -9.16
CA ASP A 83 1.76 4.87 -10.21
C ASP A 83 3.06 4.24 -9.71
N LYS A 84 3.92 5.03 -9.04
CA LYS A 84 5.15 4.50 -8.46
C LYS A 84 4.89 3.49 -7.33
N TRP A 85 3.92 3.77 -6.46
CA TRP A 85 3.52 2.84 -5.41
C TRP A 85 3.07 1.50 -6.01
N LEU A 86 2.26 1.52 -7.09
CA LEU A 86 1.81 0.32 -7.80
C LEU A 86 2.94 -0.42 -8.50
N GLU A 87 3.88 0.30 -9.12
CA GLU A 87 5.08 -0.28 -9.73
C GLU A 87 5.90 -1.09 -8.72
N LEU A 88 6.20 -0.49 -7.57
CA LEU A 88 6.95 -1.16 -6.50
C LEU A 88 6.19 -2.34 -5.88
N TRP A 89 4.86 -2.21 -5.76
CA TRP A 89 3.99 -3.28 -5.26
C TRP A 89 4.00 -4.48 -6.20
N LYS A 90 3.74 -4.23 -7.49
CA LYS A 90 3.76 -5.25 -8.54
C LYS A 90 5.12 -5.93 -8.64
N MET A 91 6.20 -5.15 -8.68
CA MET A 91 7.57 -5.68 -8.70
C MET A 91 7.82 -6.60 -7.50
N THR A 92 7.41 -6.21 -6.30
CA THR A 92 7.58 -7.03 -5.10
C THR A 92 6.80 -8.34 -5.18
N ILE A 93 5.58 -8.31 -5.71
CA ILE A 93 4.79 -9.52 -5.92
C ILE A 93 5.49 -10.43 -6.93
N GLU A 94 5.86 -9.92 -8.10
CA GLU A 94 6.47 -10.70 -9.18
C GLU A 94 7.85 -11.28 -8.80
N GLU A 95 8.60 -10.64 -7.91
CA GLU A 95 9.86 -11.17 -7.38
C GLU A 95 9.66 -12.38 -6.45
N ASN A 96 8.57 -12.41 -5.68
CA ASN A 96 8.43 -13.31 -4.54
C ASN A 96 7.33 -14.38 -4.74
N PHE A 97 6.25 -14.01 -5.43
CA PHE A 97 5.00 -14.74 -5.45
C PHE A 97 4.43 -14.96 -6.85
N ALA A 98 3.64 -16.03 -7.01
CA ALA A 98 2.87 -16.32 -8.21
C ALA A 98 1.56 -17.04 -7.85
N GLY A 99 0.63 -17.08 -8.81
CA GLY A 99 -0.67 -17.73 -8.67
C GLY A 99 -1.80 -16.78 -8.32
N GLU A 100 -3.00 -17.32 -8.17
CA GLU A 100 -4.26 -16.56 -8.11
C GLU A 100 -4.26 -15.43 -7.07
N ASN A 101 -3.75 -15.69 -5.86
CA ASN A 101 -3.68 -14.65 -4.82
C ASN A 101 -2.66 -13.55 -5.12
N ALA A 102 -1.58 -13.85 -5.84
CA ALA A 102 -0.63 -12.84 -6.30
C ALA A 102 -1.26 -11.94 -7.38
N ASP A 103 -1.95 -12.54 -8.35
CA ASP A 103 -2.70 -11.81 -9.38
C ASP A 103 -3.81 -10.95 -8.75
N MET A 104 -4.52 -11.51 -7.77
CA MET A 104 -5.53 -10.79 -6.99
C MET A 104 -4.93 -9.61 -6.22
N ALA A 105 -3.75 -9.76 -5.62
CA ALA A 105 -3.07 -8.67 -4.92
C ALA A 105 -2.69 -7.52 -5.85
N ILE A 106 -2.26 -7.81 -7.08
CA ILE A 106 -2.04 -6.79 -8.11
C ILE A 106 -3.39 -6.12 -8.44
N TYR A 107 -4.39 -6.89 -8.86
CA TYR A 107 -5.69 -6.36 -9.26
C TYR A 107 -6.39 -5.50 -8.18
N LYS A 108 -6.37 -5.95 -6.92
CA LYS A 108 -6.97 -5.21 -5.79
C LYS A 108 -6.19 -3.92 -5.51
N SER A 109 -4.85 -3.97 -5.58
CA SER A 109 -4.03 -2.79 -5.34
C SER A 109 -4.31 -1.67 -6.35
N GLU A 110 -4.49 -2.00 -7.62
CA GLU A 110 -4.82 -1.01 -8.65
C GLU A 110 -6.18 -0.36 -8.40
N ASN A 111 -7.19 -1.14 -7.97
CA ASN A 111 -8.50 -0.59 -7.61
C ASN A 111 -8.41 0.36 -6.41
N ILE A 112 -7.65 -0.01 -5.38
CA ILE A 112 -7.43 0.82 -4.19
C ILE A 112 -6.71 2.12 -4.58
N ALA A 113 -5.64 2.03 -5.36
CA ALA A 113 -4.86 3.18 -5.81
C ALA A 113 -5.71 4.13 -6.67
N ARG A 114 -6.50 3.61 -7.62
CA ARG A 114 -7.43 4.41 -8.43
C ARG A 114 -8.42 5.19 -7.57
N LEU A 115 -9.06 4.52 -6.59
CA LEU A 115 -10.01 5.17 -5.69
C LEU A 115 -9.32 6.23 -4.83
N MET A 116 -8.16 5.91 -4.26
CA MET A 116 -7.41 6.84 -3.41
C MET A 116 -6.97 8.07 -4.21
N ALA A 117 -6.40 7.88 -5.41
CA ALA A 117 -5.97 8.97 -6.29
C ALA A 117 -7.12 9.92 -6.63
N PHE A 118 -8.27 9.38 -7.06
CA PHE A 118 -9.46 10.17 -7.36
C PHE A 118 -9.93 11.00 -6.14
N LYS A 119 -9.93 10.39 -4.96
CA LYS A 119 -10.35 11.08 -3.73
C LYS A 119 -9.36 12.15 -3.28
N MET A 120 -8.06 11.89 -3.38
CA MET A 120 -7.00 12.86 -3.05
C MET A 120 -7.03 14.06 -4.00
N GLU A 121 -7.28 13.82 -5.28
CA GLU A 121 -7.47 14.88 -6.26
C GLU A 121 -8.72 15.72 -5.95
N LEU A 122 -9.87 15.06 -5.70
CA LEU A 122 -11.12 15.75 -5.38
C LEU A 122 -11.00 16.62 -4.13
N ALA A 123 -10.35 16.11 -3.08
CA ALA A 123 -10.19 16.82 -1.81
C ALA A 123 -9.38 18.12 -1.93
N ARG A 124 -8.56 18.27 -2.97
CA ARG A 124 -7.78 19.50 -3.22
C ARG A 124 -8.50 20.52 -4.10
N ARG A 125 -9.64 20.16 -4.69
CA ARG A 125 -10.45 21.05 -5.54
C ARG A 125 -11.54 21.78 -4.76
N LEU A 126 -11.78 21.37 -3.51
CA LEU A 126 -12.76 21.94 -2.58
C LEU A 126 -12.05 22.90 -1.63
#